data_AF-A0A525KEK7-F1
#
_entry.id   AF-A0A525KEK7-F1
#
_cell.length_a   1.000
_cell.length_b   1.000
_cell.length_c   1.000
_cell.angle_alpha   90.00
_cell.angle_beta   90.00
_cell.angle_gamma   90.00
#
_symmetry.space_group_name_H-M   'P 1'
#
loop_
_entity.id
_entity.type
_entity.pdbx_description
1 polymer ?
#
loop_
_entity_poly.entity_id
_entity_poly.type
_entity_poly.pdbx_seq_one_letter_code
_entity_poly.pdbx_strand_id
1 'polypeptide(L)'
;MAGFRVAIPGRGLGVNEQNFLISSAWVIGLVGMIQPFFWGVSNFLHPDPSIDFDFMDDLKGSAEMVMRYVTLPHYGIGFLFMAASARNRTVGRRASIAGLLVLGGLLCLGYAFLGTAFSNEMTGSKTMRFHWSETGASPLALYAILFYFLAHELRDQAMFYVATDSSGVIADRPLFDRFVNWLIGLSIGTFATVIWSALVLGQQSPALVLPELTGNLRAVIALAPVAFCVLGLGALARWYAHATGQTVKEMGDRHGPLIRVFVGVFLWISLGFALRLGIYLLILFHVVGWYVFTCYKLKERGQASPAADWLTWTRTNLSGFRTLHVGLVVAFIAVGAVWTYGFEGHGPLWYVLAPGAFLYWTITHITVSFLPR
;
A
#
# COMPACT_ATOMS: atom_id res chain seq x y z
N MET A 1 -17.44 15.96 20.57
CA MET A 1 -17.29 14.76 19.73
C MET A 1 -16.85 13.59 20.61
N ALA A 2 -17.80 12.75 21.04
CA ALA A 2 -17.51 11.53 21.79
C ALA A 2 -16.80 10.54 20.85
N GLY A 3 -15.56 10.19 21.16
CA GLY A 3 -14.79 9.25 20.35
C GLY A 3 -15.40 7.85 20.45
N PHE A 4 -15.69 7.25 19.29
CA PHE A 4 -15.98 5.83 19.15
C PHE A 4 -14.85 5.02 19.81
N ARG A 5 -15.04 4.61 21.06
CA ARG A 5 -14.25 3.54 21.70
C ARG A 5 -15.15 2.32 21.67
N VAL A 6 -15.01 1.51 20.62
CA VAL A 6 -15.57 0.15 20.61
C VAL A 6 -14.71 -0.67 21.56
N ALA A 7 -15.04 -0.63 22.85
CA ALA A 7 -14.45 -1.52 23.84
C ALA A 7 -15.20 -2.85 23.75
N ILE A 8 -14.64 -3.82 23.03
CA ILE A 8 -15.08 -5.23 23.11
C ILE A 8 -14.42 -5.81 24.37
N PRO A 9 -15.16 -6.16 25.43
CA PRO A 9 -14.56 -6.64 26.68
C PRO A 9 -14.11 -8.10 26.52
N GLY A 10 -12.88 -8.42 26.95
CA GLY A 10 -12.42 -9.80 27.18
C GLY A 10 -11.04 -10.15 26.61
N ARG A 11 -10.68 -9.60 25.44
CA ARG A 11 -9.33 -9.59 24.84
C ARG A 11 -9.28 -8.40 23.88
N GLY A 12 -9.12 -7.20 24.42
CA GLY A 12 -9.15 -5.98 23.61
C GLY A 12 -8.10 -6.04 22.50
N LEU A 13 -8.49 -5.70 21.27
CA LEU A 13 -7.55 -5.54 20.16
C LEU A 13 -6.44 -4.58 20.56
N GLY A 14 -5.18 -4.90 20.24
CA GLY A 14 -4.06 -4.01 20.45
C GLY A 14 -4.22 -2.72 19.61
N VAL A 15 -3.53 -1.65 19.98
CA VAL A 15 -3.59 -0.36 19.27
C VAL A 15 -3.31 -0.52 17.77
N ASN A 16 -2.34 -1.36 17.41
CA ASN A 16 -2.00 -1.62 16.02
C ASN A 16 -3.17 -2.25 15.25
N GLU A 17 -3.86 -3.21 15.86
CA GLU A 17 -5.02 -3.87 15.25
C GLU A 17 -6.23 -2.95 15.16
N GLN A 18 -6.46 -2.12 16.18
CA GLN A 18 -7.50 -1.10 16.15
C GLN A 18 -7.26 -0.10 15.02
N ASN A 19 -6.02 0.40 14.90
CA ASN A 19 -5.65 1.30 13.80
C ASN A 19 -5.82 0.62 12.45
N PHE A 20 -5.46 -0.66 12.32
CA PHE A 20 -5.65 -1.44 11.11
C PHE A 20 -7.15 -1.56 10.72
N LEU A 21 -8.03 -1.89 11.67
CA LEU A 21 -9.47 -2.00 11.42
C LEU A 21 -10.12 -0.64 11.14
N ILE A 22 -9.71 0.40 11.85
CA ILE A 22 -10.18 1.77 11.57
C ILE A 22 -9.77 2.15 10.14
N SER A 23 -8.53 1.88 9.75
CA SER A 23 -8.05 2.16 8.40
C SER A 23 -8.84 1.38 7.35
N SER A 24 -9.10 0.11 7.62
CA SER A 24 -9.95 -0.75 6.80
C SER A 24 -11.35 -0.15 6.59
N ALA A 25 -11.99 0.30 7.67
CA ALA A 25 -13.31 0.94 7.60
C ALA A 25 -13.28 2.26 6.82
N TRP A 26 -12.22 3.07 6.97
CA TRP A 26 -12.05 4.30 6.19
C TRP A 26 -11.86 4.02 4.70
N VAL A 27 -11.08 3.00 4.31
CA VAL A 27 -10.94 2.60 2.90
C VAL A 27 -12.30 2.25 2.31
N ILE A 28 -13.06 1.37 2.98
CA ILE A 28 -14.41 0.96 2.54
C ILE A 28 -15.32 2.18 2.44
N GLY A 29 -15.31 3.05 3.46
CA GLY A 29 -16.12 4.26 3.49
C GLY A 29 -15.78 5.23 2.37
N LEU A 30 -14.49 5.49 2.10
CA LEU A 30 -14.07 6.40 1.03
C LEU A 30 -14.47 5.89 -0.35
N VAL A 31 -14.22 4.61 -0.65
CA VAL A 31 -14.64 4.01 -1.92
C VAL A 31 -16.17 3.99 -2.04
N GLY A 32 -16.87 3.57 -0.98
CA GLY A 32 -18.33 3.51 -0.94
C GLY A 32 -19.03 4.87 -1.02
N MET A 33 -18.40 5.95 -0.57
CA MET A 33 -18.94 7.31 -0.72
C MET A 33 -18.78 7.85 -2.15
N ILE A 34 -17.70 7.47 -2.84
CA ILE A 34 -17.44 7.92 -4.21
C ILE A 34 -18.23 7.11 -5.23
N GLN A 35 -18.49 5.83 -4.96
CA GLN A 35 -19.17 4.94 -5.89
C GLN A 35 -20.52 5.47 -6.41
N PRO A 36 -21.45 5.99 -5.56
CA PRO A 36 -22.71 6.55 -6.05
C PRO A 36 -22.52 7.78 -6.93
N PHE A 37 -21.48 8.58 -6.69
CA PHE A 37 -21.18 9.73 -7.52
C PHE A 37 -20.68 9.29 -8.90
N PHE A 38 -19.77 8.31 -8.95
CA PHE A 38 -19.26 7.76 -10.20
C PHE A 38 -20.39 7.14 -11.03
N TRP A 39 -21.20 6.30 -10.39
CA TRP A 39 -22.40 5.71 -10.98
C TRP A 39 -23.41 6.76 -11.46
N GLY A 40 -23.62 7.84 -10.68
CA GLY A 40 -24.52 8.91 -11.07
C GLY A 40 -24.02 9.72 -12.28
N VAL A 41 -22.72 10.02 -12.33
CA VAL A 41 -22.11 10.73 -13.46
C VAL A 41 -22.19 9.89 -14.73
N SER A 42 -21.83 8.59 -14.65
CA SER A 42 -21.85 7.69 -15.81
C SER A 42 -23.27 7.47 -16.35
N ASN A 43 -24.25 7.27 -15.47
CA ASN A 43 -25.61 6.92 -15.89
C ASN A 43 -26.49 8.14 -16.24
N PHE A 44 -26.27 9.32 -15.63
CA PHE A 44 -27.16 10.48 -15.83
C PHE A 44 -26.53 11.63 -16.60
N LEU A 45 -25.22 11.89 -16.46
CA LEU A 45 -24.58 13.06 -17.09
C LEU A 45 -23.93 12.71 -18.42
N HIS A 46 -23.40 11.50 -18.55
CA HIS A 46 -22.78 11.00 -19.78
C HIS A 46 -23.37 9.63 -20.18
N PRO A 47 -24.70 9.54 -20.41
CA PRO A 47 -25.31 8.29 -20.80
C PRO A 47 -24.80 7.89 -22.20
N ASP A 48 -23.85 6.97 -22.23
CA ASP A 48 -23.43 6.31 -23.45
C ASP A 48 -24.10 4.93 -23.51
N PRO A 49 -25.14 4.75 -24.35
CA PRO A 49 -25.84 3.47 -24.46
C PRO A 49 -24.99 2.35 -25.05
N SER A 50 -23.77 2.65 -25.54
CA SER A 50 -22.80 1.66 -26.01
C SER A 50 -21.85 1.17 -24.91
N ILE A 51 -21.83 1.82 -23.74
CA ILE A 51 -21.03 1.43 -22.59
C ILE A 51 -21.92 0.67 -21.61
N ASP A 52 -21.73 -0.65 -21.54
CA ASP A 52 -22.32 -1.48 -20.49
C ASP A 52 -21.52 -1.25 -19.20
N PHE A 53 -22.03 -0.40 -18.31
CA PHE A 53 -21.38 -0.11 -17.04
C PHE A 53 -21.52 -1.32 -16.11
N ASP A 54 -20.51 -2.21 -16.10
CA ASP A 54 -20.35 -3.24 -15.07
C ASP A 54 -20.07 -2.55 -13.73
N PHE A 55 -20.85 -2.89 -12.69
CA PHE A 55 -20.62 -2.43 -11.32
C PHE A 55 -19.17 -2.59 -10.88
N MET A 56 -18.50 -3.65 -11.33
CA MET A 56 -17.10 -3.91 -11.02
C MET A 56 -16.14 -2.90 -11.64
N ASP A 57 -16.44 -2.39 -12.84
CA ASP A 57 -15.64 -1.38 -13.51
C ASP A 57 -15.84 -0.01 -12.86
N ASP A 58 -17.07 0.33 -12.47
CA ASP A 58 -17.35 1.53 -11.67
C ASP A 58 -16.64 1.47 -10.31
N LEU A 59 -16.66 0.31 -9.65
CA LEU A 59 -15.98 0.12 -8.35
C LEU A 59 -14.47 0.30 -8.47
N LYS A 60 -13.87 -0.21 -9.54
CA LYS A 60 -12.46 -0.01 -9.86
C LYS A 60 -12.17 1.47 -10.12
N GLY A 61 -12.99 2.16 -10.92
CA GLY A 61 -12.87 3.59 -11.20
C GLY A 61 -12.93 4.43 -9.91
N SER A 62 -13.86 4.13 -9.02
CA SER A 62 -13.97 4.79 -7.72
C SER A 62 -12.77 4.54 -6.82
N ALA A 63 -12.31 3.30 -6.70
CA ALA A 63 -11.13 2.96 -5.90
C ALA A 63 -9.87 3.64 -6.43
N GLU A 64 -9.69 3.66 -7.75
CA GLU A 64 -8.61 4.34 -8.44
C GLU A 64 -8.64 5.85 -8.22
N MET A 65 -9.82 6.47 -8.36
CA MET A 65 -10.00 7.91 -8.16
C MET A 65 -9.68 8.32 -6.71
N VAL A 66 -10.26 7.61 -5.73
CA VAL A 66 -9.98 7.84 -4.31
C VAL A 66 -8.50 7.67 -4.03
N MET A 67 -7.90 6.58 -4.52
CA MET A 67 -6.48 6.32 -4.37
C MET A 67 -5.66 7.53 -4.88
N ARG A 68 -5.94 8.07 -6.08
CA ARG A 68 -5.15 9.20 -6.62
C ARG A 68 -5.22 10.44 -5.76
N TYR A 69 -6.45 10.89 -5.46
CA TYR A 69 -6.66 12.16 -4.77
C TYR A 69 -6.30 12.11 -3.28
N VAL A 70 -6.27 10.93 -2.67
CA VAL A 70 -5.83 10.75 -1.29
C VAL A 70 -4.32 10.53 -1.19
N THR A 71 -3.72 9.81 -2.15
CA THR A 71 -2.30 9.44 -2.08
C THR A 71 -1.36 10.56 -2.54
N LEU A 72 -1.72 11.37 -3.55
CA LEU A 72 -0.89 12.49 -3.97
C LEU A 72 -0.60 13.48 -2.82
N PRO A 73 -1.60 13.90 -2.01
CA PRO A 73 -1.37 14.63 -0.76
C PRO A 73 -0.41 13.92 0.19
N HIS A 74 -0.55 12.61 0.38
CA HIS A 74 0.32 11.84 1.25
C HIS A 74 1.79 11.92 0.81
N TYR A 75 2.08 11.82 -0.48
CA TYR A 75 3.42 12.00 -1.02
C TYR A 75 3.96 13.42 -0.80
N GLY A 76 3.14 14.43 -1.09
CA GLY A 76 3.50 15.83 -0.87
C GLY A 76 3.82 16.12 0.59
N ILE A 77 3.01 15.62 1.53
CA ILE A 77 3.19 15.80 2.97
C ILE A 77 4.42 15.04 3.46
N GLY A 78 4.62 13.81 3.00
CA GLY A 78 5.83 13.03 3.29
C GLY A 78 7.10 13.78 2.89
N PHE A 79 7.14 14.33 1.67
CA PHE A 79 8.26 15.12 1.18
C PHE A 79 8.44 16.41 1.99
N LEU A 80 7.36 17.16 2.24
CA LEU A 80 7.38 18.39 3.02
C LEU A 80 7.92 18.15 4.44
N PHE A 81 7.43 17.12 5.13
CA PHE A 81 7.87 16.79 6.48
C PHE A 81 9.30 16.26 6.51
N MET A 82 9.72 15.51 5.48
CA MET A 82 11.11 15.07 5.33
C MET A 82 12.05 16.27 5.15
N ALA A 83 11.71 17.21 4.25
CA ALA A 83 12.51 18.40 3.97
C ALA A 83 12.60 19.34 5.19
N ALA A 84 11.49 19.47 5.94
CA ALA A 84 11.42 20.34 7.13
C ALA A 84 11.90 19.67 8.43
N SER A 85 12.27 18.40 8.40
CA SER A 85 12.76 17.68 9.59
C SER A 85 14.12 18.20 10.03
N ALA A 86 14.25 18.59 11.30
CA ALA A 86 15.54 18.99 11.88
C ALA A 86 16.59 17.86 11.77
N ARG A 87 16.15 16.59 11.83
CA ARG A 87 17.01 15.41 11.71
C ARG A 87 17.64 15.26 10.31
N ASN A 88 17.06 15.92 9.30
CA ASN A 88 17.49 15.81 7.91
C ASN A 88 18.30 17.03 7.44
N ARG A 89 18.73 17.91 8.36
CA ARG A 89 19.46 19.14 8.01
C ARG A 89 20.95 18.92 7.73
N THR A 90 21.53 17.81 8.19
CA THR A 90 22.95 17.53 7.99
C THR A 90 23.26 17.20 6.52
N VAL A 91 24.46 17.55 6.06
CA VAL A 91 24.89 17.30 4.67
C VAL A 91 24.80 15.80 4.33
N GLY A 92 25.24 14.93 5.23
CA GLY A 92 25.15 13.48 5.03
C GLY A 92 23.72 12.98 4.82
N ARG A 93 22.76 13.45 5.64
CA ARG A 93 21.34 13.08 5.48
C ARG A 93 20.75 13.61 4.17
N ARG A 94 21.09 14.85 3.79
CA ARG A 94 20.67 15.42 2.51
C ARG A 94 21.24 14.65 1.32
N ALA A 95 22.51 14.25 1.40
CA ALA A 95 23.14 13.42 0.38
C ALA A 95 22.45 12.03 0.28
N SER A 96 22.07 11.41 1.40
CA SER A 96 21.29 10.17 1.38
C SER A 96 19.91 10.36 0.74
N ILE A 97 19.20 11.46 1.05
CA ILE A 97 17.90 11.76 0.42
C ILE A 97 18.09 11.95 -1.10
N ALA A 98 19.09 12.73 -1.52
CA ALA A 98 19.39 12.93 -2.93
C ALA A 98 19.75 11.61 -3.64
N GLY A 99 20.57 10.77 -3.01
CA GLY A 99 20.91 9.44 -3.54
C GLY A 99 19.69 8.53 -3.69
N LEU A 100 18.77 8.53 -2.72
CA LEU A 100 17.52 7.77 -2.81
C LEU A 100 16.57 8.33 -3.88
N LEU A 101 16.52 9.64 -4.08
CA LEU A 101 15.76 10.25 -5.17
C LEU A 101 16.33 9.87 -6.54
N VAL A 102 17.65 9.88 -6.70
CA VAL A 102 18.32 9.41 -7.92
C VAL A 102 18.03 7.93 -8.15
N LEU A 103 18.14 7.09 -7.12
CA LEU A 103 17.80 5.67 -7.21
C LEU A 103 16.34 5.46 -7.59
N GLY A 104 15.41 6.22 -7.00
CA GLY A 104 13.99 6.18 -7.35
C GLY A 104 13.77 6.53 -8.83
N GLY A 105 14.44 7.57 -9.33
CA GLY A 105 14.45 7.93 -10.74
C GLY A 105 14.98 6.80 -11.64
N LEU A 106 16.07 6.13 -11.26
CA LEU A 106 16.61 4.99 -11.98
C LEU A 106 15.64 3.79 -11.99
N LEU A 107 14.95 3.52 -10.87
CA LEU A 107 13.93 2.47 -10.79
C LEU A 107 12.71 2.81 -11.67
N CYS A 108 12.31 4.08 -11.70
CA CYS A 108 11.29 4.59 -12.62
C CYS A 108 11.68 4.37 -14.09
N LEU A 109 12.91 4.67 -14.47
CA LEU A 109 13.42 4.40 -15.82
C LEU A 109 13.45 2.90 -16.12
N GLY A 110 13.88 2.07 -15.17
CA GLY A 110 13.85 0.61 -15.30
C GLY A 110 12.43 0.08 -15.48
N TYR A 111 11.46 0.61 -14.74
CA TYR A 111 10.05 0.28 -14.90
C TYR A 111 9.52 0.66 -16.29
N ALA A 112 9.82 1.88 -16.76
CA ALA A 112 9.44 2.31 -18.10
C ALA A 112 10.06 1.41 -19.18
N PHE A 113 11.35 1.08 -19.05
CA PHE A 113 12.05 0.18 -19.97
C PHE A 113 11.41 -1.22 -19.99
N LEU A 114 11.15 -1.83 -18.83
CA LEU A 114 10.48 -3.13 -18.71
C LEU A 114 9.03 -3.12 -19.22
N GLY A 115 8.36 -1.97 -19.20
CA GLY A 115 7.06 -1.79 -19.85
C GLY A 115 7.19 -1.88 -21.37
N THR A 116 8.09 -1.07 -21.95
CA THR A 116 8.27 -0.98 -23.41
C THR A 116 8.92 -2.21 -24.05
N ALA A 117 9.86 -2.86 -23.38
CA ALA A 117 10.61 -3.99 -23.93
C ALA A 117 9.70 -5.21 -24.17
N PHE A 118 8.80 -5.49 -23.23
CA PHE A 118 7.89 -6.64 -23.31
C PHE A 118 6.57 -6.32 -24.05
N SER A 119 6.19 -5.03 -24.18
CA SER A 119 5.01 -4.66 -24.98
C SER A 119 5.23 -4.88 -26.48
N ASN A 120 6.46 -4.69 -26.96
CA ASN A 120 6.77 -4.77 -28.40
C ASN A 120 6.96 -6.22 -28.90
N GLU A 121 7.29 -7.18 -28.03
CA GLU A 121 7.51 -8.58 -28.44
C GLU A 121 6.23 -9.44 -28.45
N MET A 122 5.19 -9.12 -27.67
CA MET A 122 4.00 -9.97 -27.55
C MET A 122 2.83 -9.60 -28.50
N THR A 123 2.87 -8.45 -29.17
CA THR A 123 1.74 -7.97 -30.00
C THR A 123 1.93 -8.17 -31.51
N GLY A 124 2.24 -9.40 -31.93
CA GLY A 124 1.91 -9.86 -33.29
C GLY A 124 0.40 -10.01 -33.53
N SER A 125 -0.42 -9.85 -32.48
CA SER A 125 -1.89 -9.89 -32.51
C SER A 125 -2.47 -8.64 -31.84
N LYS A 126 -3.44 -8.00 -32.51
CA LYS A 126 -4.10 -6.76 -32.08
C LYS A 126 -5.09 -6.93 -30.90
N THR A 127 -5.26 -8.11 -30.32
CA THR A 127 -6.47 -8.40 -29.50
C THR A 127 -6.26 -9.01 -28.11
N MET A 128 -5.07 -8.94 -27.49
CA MET A 128 -4.97 -9.15 -26.04
C MET A 128 -4.29 -7.96 -25.35
N ARG A 129 -4.97 -6.82 -25.35
CA ARG A 129 -4.80 -5.81 -24.29
C ARG A 129 -5.44 -6.38 -23.04
N PHE A 130 -4.66 -7.01 -22.17
CA PHE A 130 -5.08 -7.15 -20.77
C PHE A 130 -5.49 -5.76 -20.29
N HIS A 131 -6.72 -5.60 -19.81
CA HIS A 131 -7.37 -4.35 -19.40
C HIS A 131 -6.74 -3.69 -18.13
N TRP A 132 -5.44 -3.93 -17.93
CA TRP A 132 -4.48 -3.21 -17.10
C TRP A 132 -3.67 -2.19 -17.94
N SER A 133 -3.96 -2.08 -19.24
CA SER A 133 -3.12 -1.48 -20.29
C SER A 133 -3.05 0.04 -20.34
N GLU A 134 -3.65 0.79 -19.42
CA GLU A 134 -3.46 2.25 -19.42
C GLU A 134 -2.02 2.66 -19.11
N THR A 135 -1.26 1.79 -18.43
CA THR A 135 0.16 2.05 -18.11
C THR A 135 1.14 1.48 -19.14
N GLY A 136 0.69 0.61 -20.04
CA GLY A 136 1.55 -0.10 -21.00
C GLY A 136 2.60 -1.03 -20.36
N ALA A 137 2.52 -1.30 -19.06
CA ALA A 137 3.54 -2.07 -18.34
C ALA A 137 3.36 -3.58 -18.49
N SER A 138 4.48 -4.30 -18.56
CA SER A 138 4.47 -5.76 -18.58
C SER A 138 3.99 -6.33 -17.23
N PRO A 139 3.36 -7.51 -17.21
CA PRO A 139 2.93 -8.16 -15.97
C PRO A 139 4.07 -8.32 -14.96
N LEU A 140 5.28 -8.63 -15.44
CA LEU A 140 6.47 -8.75 -14.61
C LEU A 140 6.81 -7.43 -13.90
N ALA A 141 6.78 -6.31 -14.62
CA ALA A 141 7.04 -4.99 -14.05
C ALA A 141 5.99 -4.62 -12.98
N LEU A 142 4.71 -4.95 -13.23
CA LEU A 142 3.63 -4.76 -12.26
C LEU A 142 3.82 -5.62 -11.01
N TYR A 143 4.16 -6.90 -11.16
CA TYR A 143 4.46 -7.77 -10.02
C TYR A 143 5.66 -7.27 -9.23
N ALA A 144 6.73 -6.82 -9.90
CA ALA A 144 7.90 -6.26 -9.23
C ALA A 144 7.53 -5.04 -8.37
N ILE A 145 6.72 -4.11 -8.89
CA ILE A 145 6.21 -2.98 -8.10
C ILE A 145 5.32 -3.47 -6.94
N LEU A 146 4.46 -4.45 -7.18
CA LEU A 146 3.58 -4.98 -6.14
C LEU A 146 4.36 -5.62 -4.99
N PHE A 147 5.42 -6.40 -5.29
CA PHE A 147 6.32 -6.93 -4.27
C PHE A 147 7.07 -5.82 -3.54
N TYR A 148 7.53 -4.81 -4.27
CA TYR A 148 8.21 -3.67 -3.69
C TYR A 148 7.30 -2.88 -2.73
N PHE A 149 6.05 -2.65 -3.13
CA PHE A 149 5.03 -2.02 -2.31
C PHE A 149 4.67 -2.88 -1.10
N LEU A 150 4.46 -4.18 -1.28
CA LEU A 150 4.15 -5.10 -0.18
C LEU A 150 5.26 -5.11 0.87
N ALA A 151 6.53 -5.17 0.45
CA ALA A 151 7.67 -5.09 1.36
C ALA A 151 7.66 -3.79 2.18
N HIS A 152 7.36 -2.67 1.52
CA HIS A 152 7.23 -1.35 2.15
C HIS A 152 6.08 -1.30 3.15
N GLU A 153 4.89 -1.75 2.76
CA GLU A 153 3.71 -1.78 3.62
C GLU A 153 3.95 -2.61 4.89
N LEU A 154 4.49 -3.82 4.75
CA LEU A 154 4.76 -4.68 5.90
C LEU A 154 5.83 -4.09 6.83
N ARG A 155 6.85 -3.42 6.26
CA ARG A 155 7.87 -2.68 7.04
C ARG A 155 7.24 -1.53 7.83
N ASP A 156 6.30 -0.79 7.24
CA ASP A 156 5.61 0.31 7.91
C ASP A 156 4.66 -0.20 9.01
N GLN A 157 3.94 -1.30 8.77
CA GLN A 157 3.13 -1.94 9.82
C GLN A 157 3.98 -2.43 11.00
N ALA A 158 5.17 -2.98 10.74
CA ALA A 158 6.12 -3.33 11.79
C ALA A 158 6.64 -2.09 12.54
N MET A 159 6.85 -0.98 11.84
CA MET A 159 7.19 0.30 12.47
C MET A 159 6.05 0.83 13.35
N PHE A 160 4.80 0.75 12.90
CA PHE A 160 3.65 1.17 13.69
C PHE A 160 3.52 0.34 14.96
N TYR A 161 3.69 -0.98 14.84
CA TYR A 161 3.72 -1.90 15.98
C TYR A 161 4.79 -1.49 17.00
N VAL A 162 6.02 -1.27 16.54
CA VAL A 162 7.12 -0.77 17.36
C VAL A 162 6.80 0.56 18.04
N ALA A 163 6.25 1.51 17.28
CA ALA A 163 6.01 2.86 17.76
C ALA A 163 4.81 2.96 18.72
N THR A 164 4.01 1.90 18.82
CA THR A 164 2.90 1.77 19.77
C THR A 164 3.18 0.79 20.91
N ASP A 165 4.38 0.20 20.96
CA ASP A 165 4.82 -0.64 22.08
C ASP A 165 5.13 0.21 23.31
N SER A 166 4.09 0.55 24.05
CA SER A 166 4.17 1.22 25.36
C SER A 166 4.53 0.25 26.49
N SER A 167 4.41 -1.06 26.24
CA SER A 167 4.58 -2.13 27.22
C SER A 167 6.00 -2.68 27.32
N GLY A 168 6.92 -2.28 26.43
CA GLY A 168 8.27 -2.84 26.37
C GLY A 168 8.27 -4.31 25.97
N VAL A 169 7.29 -4.72 25.15
CA VAL A 169 7.16 -6.09 24.62
C VAL A 169 8.40 -6.49 23.82
N ILE A 170 9.04 -5.53 23.14
CA ILE A 170 10.26 -5.71 22.38
C ILE A 170 11.48 -5.51 23.30
N ALA A 171 11.96 -6.61 23.89
CA ALA A 171 13.11 -6.59 24.80
C ALA A 171 14.47 -6.48 24.07
N ASP A 172 14.64 -7.21 22.96
CA ASP A 172 15.85 -7.18 22.12
C ASP A 172 15.49 -6.62 20.73
N ARG A 173 15.94 -5.39 20.48
CA ARG A 173 15.60 -4.68 19.26
C ARG A 173 16.25 -5.29 18.00
N PRO A 174 17.57 -5.51 17.94
CA PRO A 174 18.21 -6.19 16.81
C PRO A 174 17.62 -7.57 16.48
N LEU A 175 17.29 -8.37 17.50
CA LEU A 175 16.67 -9.69 17.28
C LEU A 175 15.26 -9.55 16.70
N PHE A 176 14.46 -8.62 17.24
CA PHE A 176 13.13 -8.34 16.70
C PHE A 176 13.16 -7.82 15.27
N ASP A 177 14.10 -6.92 14.92
CA ASP A 177 14.24 -6.43 13.55
C ASP A 177 14.59 -7.58 12.57
N ARG A 178 15.42 -8.55 12.99
CA ARG A 178 15.66 -9.77 12.20
C ARG A 178 14.41 -10.63 12.04
N PHE A 179 13.63 -10.82 13.12
CA PHE A 179 12.35 -11.52 13.06
C PHE A 179 11.38 -10.88 12.08
N VAL A 180 11.24 -9.55 12.12
CA VAL A 180 10.40 -8.80 11.19
C VAL A 180 10.88 -8.97 9.75
N ASN A 181 12.18 -8.87 9.49
CA ASN A 181 12.72 -9.05 8.14
C ASN A 181 12.43 -10.45 7.58
N TRP A 182 12.57 -11.49 8.41
CA TRP A 182 12.17 -12.85 8.01
C TRP A 182 10.67 -12.98 7.80
N LEU A 183 9.84 -12.32 8.62
CA LEU A 183 8.40 -12.31 8.46
C LEU A 183 7.97 -11.61 7.15
N ILE A 184 8.62 -10.51 6.78
CA ILE A 184 8.44 -9.82 5.50
C ILE A 184 8.89 -10.72 4.34
N GLY A 185 10.05 -11.35 4.45
CA GLY A 185 10.55 -12.28 3.43
C GLY A 185 9.61 -13.47 3.21
N LEU A 186 9.11 -14.07 4.31
CA LEU A 186 8.12 -15.12 4.27
C LEU A 186 6.83 -14.65 3.60
N SER A 187 6.35 -13.47 3.96
CA SER A 187 5.17 -12.84 3.36
C SER A 187 5.32 -12.69 1.85
N ILE A 188 6.43 -12.10 1.39
CA ILE A 188 6.74 -11.94 -0.04
C ILE A 188 6.80 -13.30 -0.74
N GLY A 189 7.44 -14.30 -0.14
CA GLY A 189 7.49 -15.66 -0.68
C GLY A 189 6.12 -16.33 -0.77
N THR A 190 5.26 -16.14 0.24
CA THR A 190 3.86 -16.60 0.21
C THR A 190 3.09 -15.91 -0.91
N PHE A 191 3.27 -14.61 -1.10
CA PHE A 191 2.62 -13.90 -2.19
C PHE A 191 3.09 -14.39 -3.57
N ALA A 192 4.39 -14.59 -3.73
CA ALA A 192 4.98 -15.10 -4.96
C ALA A 192 4.51 -16.51 -5.30
N THR A 193 4.39 -17.37 -4.29
CA THR A 193 3.83 -18.71 -4.49
C THR A 193 2.35 -18.66 -4.85
N VAL A 194 1.54 -17.75 -4.29
CA VAL A 194 0.14 -17.56 -4.72
C VAL A 194 0.05 -17.14 -6.18
N ILE A 195 0.85 -16.14 -6.60
CA ILE A 195 0.90 -15.72 -8.02
C ILE A 195 1.32 -16.90 -8.90
N TRP A 196 2.36 -17.64 -8.49
CA TRP A 196 2.81 -18.82 -9.21
C TRP A 196 1.71 -19.86 -9.36
N SER A 197 1.00 -20.20 -8.27
CA SER A 197 -0.12 -21.14 -8.30
C SER A 197 -1.24 -20.65 -9.22
N ALA A 198 -1.57 -19.36 -9.20
CA ALA A 198 -2.56 -18.78 -10.11
C ALA A 198 -2.14 -18.88 -11.58
N LEU A 199 -0.87 -18.62 -11.89
CA LEU A 199 -0.31 -18.77 -13.25
C LEU A 199 -0.33 -20.23 -13.71
N VAL A 200 0.02 -21.16 -12.82
CA VAL A 200 0.04 -22.60 -13.10
C VAL A 200 -1.37 -23.17 -13.29
N LEU A 201 -2.33 -22.78 -12.44
CA LEU A 201 -3.71 -23.25 -12.49
C LEU A 201 -4.52 -22.59 -13.59
N GLY A 202 -4.19 -21.34 -13.96
CA GLY A 202 -5.00 -20.48 -14.81
C GLY A 202 -4.84 -20.64 -16.32
N GLN A 203 -3.91 -21.48 -16.83
CA GLN A 203 -3.71 -21.85 -18.25
C GLN A 203 -4.11 -20.80 -19.33
N GLN A 204 -3.77 -19.51 -19.12
CA GLN A 204 -4.05 -18.41 -20.06
C GLN A 204 -2.96 -17.33 -20.05
N SER A 205 -1.73 -17.62 -19.60
CA SER A 205 -0.61 -16.70 -19.85
C SER A 205 0.17 -17.18 -21.07
N PRO A 206 0.02 -16.54 -22.26
CA PRO A 206 0.80 -16.88 -23.44
C PRO A 206 2.31 -16.69 -23.27
N ALA A 207 2.74 -16.04 -22.18
CA ALA A 207 4.13 -15.76 -21.87
C ALA A 207 4.87 -16.91 -21.17
N LEU A 208 4.18 -17.93 -20.64
CA LEU A 208 4.80 -19.09 -20.00
C LEU A 208 4.18 -20.38 -20.52
N VAL A 209 4.86 -21.04 -21.47
CA VAL A 209 4.56 -22.42 -21.84
C VAL A 209 5.05 -23.32 -20.71
N LEU A 210 4.17 -23.57 -19.75
CA LEU A 210 4.41 -24.56 -18.70
C LEU A 210 4.17 -25.98 -19.28
N PRO A 211 4.97 -26.98 -18.88
CA PRO A 211 4.67 -28.36 -19.21
C PRO A 211 3.25 -28.72 -18.75
N GLU A 212 2.56 -29.61 -19.47
CA GLU A 212 1.25 -30.10 -19.03
C GLU A 212 1.37 -30.82 -17.68
N LEU A 213 0.94 -30.14 -16.62
CA LEU A 213 0.93 -30.71 -15.28
C LEU A 213 -0.31 -31.59 -15.13
N THR A 214 -0.11 -32.82 -14.64
CA THR A 214 -1.19 -33.74 -14.27
C THR A 214 -2.06 -33.14 -13.15
N GLY A 215 -3.33 -33.57 -13.06
CA GLY A 215 -4.29 -33.01 -12.08
C GLY A 215 -3.79 -33.02 -10.62
N ASN A 216 -3.10 -34.08 -10.22
CA ASN A 216 -2.53 -34.19 -8.87
C ASN A 216 -1.38 -33.20 -8.65
N LEU A 217 -0.51 -33.01 -9.64
CA LEU A 217 0.61 -32.07 -9.54
C LEU A 217 0.12 -30.62 -9.52
N ARG A 218 -0.94 -30.31 -10.28
CA ARG A 218 -1.63 -29.01 -10.19
C ARG A 218 -2.16 -28.74 -8.78
N ALA A 219 -2.81 -29.73 -8.14
CA ALA A 219 -3.30 -29.60 -6.78
C ALA A 219 -2.17 -29.41 -5.75
N VAL A 220 -1.05 -30.13 -5.89
CA VAL A 220 0.13 -29.94 -5.01
C VAL A 220 0.70 -28.53 -5.17
N ILE A 221 0.86 -28.04 -6.41
CA ILE A 221 1.35 -26.69 -6.67
C ILE A 221 0.36 -25.62 -6.17
N ALA A 222 -0.94 -25.88 -6.23
CA ALA A 222 -1.97 -25.01 -5.66
C ALA A 222 -1.86 -24.86 -4.14
N LEU A 223 -1.45 -25.93 -3.45
CA LEU A 223 -1.34 -25.97 -1.98
C LEU A 223 0.05 -25.56 -1.48
N ALA A 224 1.07 -25.53 -2.36
CA ALA A 224 2.42 -25.10 -2.02
C ALA A 224 2.51 -23.75 -1.29
N PRO A 225 1.73 -22.70 -1.63
CA PRO A 225 1.76 -21.43 -0.91
C PRO A 225 1.32 -21.57 0.55
N VAL A 226 0.28 -22.36 0.80
CA VAL A 226 -0.25 -22.63 2.15
C VAL A 226 0.78 -23.39 2.96
N ALA A 227 1.36 -24.45 2.39
CA ALA A 227 2.41 -25.24 3.04
C ALA A 227 3.65 -24.38 3.35
N PHE A 228 4.13 -23.59 2.38
CA PHE A 228 5.26 -22.68 2.55
C PHE A 228 5.01 -21.66 3.67
N CYS A 229 3.83 -21.04 3.69
CA CYS A 229 3.44 -20.08 4.72
C CYS A 229 3.39 -20.72 6.11
N VAL A 230 2.68 -21.85 6.26
CA VAL A 230 2.50 -22.52 7.56
C VAL A 230 3.83 -23.04 8.09
N LEU A 231 4.63 -23.72 7.27
CA LEU A 231 5.93 -24.27 7.67
C LEU A 231 6.93 -23.16 7.96
N GLY A 232 6.99 -22.14 7.11
CA GLY A 232 7.87 -20.99 7.28
C GLY A 232 7.53 -20.19 8.54
N LEU A 233 6.24 -19.92 8.80
CA LEU A 233 5.81 -19.22 10.00
C LEU A 233 6.08 -20.04 11.26
N GLY A 234 5.82 -21.35 11.21
CA GLY A 234 6.13 -22.26 12.32
C GLY A 234 7.63 -22.40 12.61
N ALA A 235 8.48 -22.39 11.57
CA ALA A 235 9.93 -22.38 11.72
C ALA A 235 10.43 -21.04 12.30
N LEU A 236 9.97 -19.92 11.75
CA LEU A 236 10.30 -18.58 12.22
C LEU A 236 9.87 -18.37 13.68
N ALA A 237 8.67 -18.85 14.02
CA ALA A 237 8.13 -18.75 15.37
C ALA A 237 8.96 -19.55 16.38
N ARG A 238 9.33 -20.78 16.05
CA ARG A 238 10.22 -21.60 16.88
C ARG A 238 11.60 -20.98 17.05
N TRP A 239 12.19 -20.48 15.97
CA TRP A 239 13.49 -19.81 16.02
C TRP A 239 13.47 -18.59 16.95
N TYR A 240 12.49 -17.70 16.79
CA TYR A 240 12.42 -16.48 17.60
C TYR A 240 12.09 -16.77 19.07
N ALA A 241 11.18 -17.72 19.32
CA ALA A 241 10.85 -18.16 20.67
C ALA A 241 12.09 -18.74 21.37
N HIS A 242 12.83 -19.63 20.71
CA HIS A 242 14.09 -20.17 21.23
C HIS A 242 15.13 -19.07 21.50
N ALA A 243 15.32 -18.14 20.55
CA ALA A 243 16.29 -17.05 20.69
C ALA A 243 15.96 -16.06 21.82
N THR A 244 14.70 -16.00 22.25
CA THR A 244 14.22 -15.12 23.34
C THR A 244 13.97 -15.87 24.66
N GLY A 245 14.22 -17.18 24.71
CA GLY A 245 13.92 -18.01 25.88
C GLY A 245 12.42 -18.17 26.16
N GLN A 246 11.56 -17.97 25.15
CA GLN A 246 10.11 -18.06 25.24
C GLN A 246 9.59 -19.36 24.62
N THR A 247 8.38 -19.74 24.97
CA THR A 247 7.61 -20.73 24.22
C THR A 247 7.00 -20.10 22.96
N VAL A 248 6.69 -20.92 21.94
CA VAL A 248 5.98 -20.46 20.73
C VAL A 248 4.63 -19.83 21.08
N LYS A 249 3.95 -20.35 22.11
CA LYS A 249 2.69 -19.81 22.60
C LYS A 249 2.88 -18.40 23.18
N GLU A 250 3.86 -18.19 24.05
CA GLU A 250 4.15 -16.87 24.63
C GLU A 250 4.54 -15.85 23.56
N MET A 251 5.36 -16.27 22.59
CA MET A 251 5.69 -15.45 21.42
C MET A 251 4.41 -15.07 20.66
N GLY A 252 3.55 -16.04 20.38
CA GLY A 252 2.28 -15.83 19.67
C GLY A 252 1.31 -14.94 20.44
N ASP A 253 1.22 -15.08 21.76
CA ASP A 253 0.39 -14.23 22.62
C ASP A 253 0.93 -12.79 22.62
N ARG A 254 2.26 -12.62 22.61
CA ARG A 254 2.96 -11.33 22.65
C ARG A 254 2.96 -10.58 21.33
N HIS A 255 3.31 -11.26 20.23
CA HIS A 255 3.47 -10.67 18.89
C HIS A 255 2.30 -10.99 17.95
N GLY A 256 1.28 -11.69 18.44
CA GLY A 256 0.05 -11.99 17.70
C GLY A 256 -0.60 -10.77 17.04
N PRO A 257 -0.66 -9.57 17.67
CA PRO A 257 -1.18 -8.37 17.02
C PRO A 257 -0.47 -8.00 15.72
N LEU A 258 0.87 -8.11 15.67
CA LEU A 258 1.66 -7.85 14.46
C LEU A 258 1.38 -8.89 13.38
N ILE A 259 1.37 -10.17 13.76
CA ILE A 259 1.11 -11.28 12.84
C ILE A 259 -0.28 -11.17 12.23
N ARG A 260 -1.31 -10.82 13.03
CA ARG A 260 -2.67 -10.61 12.54
C ARG A 260 -2.79 -9.43 11.57
N VAL A 261 -2.05 -8.34 11.81
CA VAL A 261 -1.98 -7.22 10.86
C VAL A 261 -1.33 -7.65 9.55
N PHE A 262 -0.24 -8.42 9.59
CA PHE A 262 0.40 -8.95 8.38
C PHE A 262 -0.58 -9.82 7.57
N VAL A 263 -1.28 -10.76 8.23
CA VAL A 263 -2.35 -11.55 7.61
C VAL A 263 -3.45 -10.66 7.04
N GLY A 264 -3.84 -9.60 7.76
CA GLY A 264 -4.80 -8.61 7.29
C GLY A 264 -4.36 -7.92 5.99
N VAL A 265 -3.09 -7.55 5.86
CA VAL A 265 -2.55 -6.98 4.60
C VAL A 265 -2.70 -7.97 3.44
N PHE A 266 -2.42 -9.27 3.67
CA PHE A 266 -2.66 -10.31 2.66
C PHE A 266 -4.12 -10.43 2.24
N LEU A 267 -5.04 -10.35 3.22
CA LEU A 267 -6.47 -10.39 2.95
C LEU A 267 -6.89 -9.17 2.13
N TRP A 268 -6.37 -7.97 2.41
CA TRP A 268 -6.63 -6.78 1.60
C TRP A 268 -6.14 -6.89 0.17
N ILE A 269 -4.94 -7.44 -0.04
CA ILE A 269 -4.42 -7.68 -1.39
C ILE A 269 -5.28 -8.70 -2.13
N SER A 270 -5.59 -9.82 -1.47
CA SER A 270 -6.43 -10.88 -2.05
C SER A 270 -7.82 -10.35 -2.40
N LEU A 271 -8.40 -9.53 -1.52
CA LEU A 271 -9.68 -8.85 -1.75
C LEU A 271 -9.59 -7.87 -2.93
N GLY A 272 -8.51 -7.09 -3.03
CA GLY A 272 -8.26 -6.20 -4.15
C GLY A 272 -8.24 -6.95 -5.49
N PHE A 273 -7.60 -8.12 -5.54
CA PHE A 273 -7.62 -8.98 -6.74
C PHE A 273 -8.99 -9.60 -7.01
N ALA A 274 -9.65 -10.15 -5.99
CA ALA A 274 -10.97 -10.75 -6.11
C ALA A 274 -12.02 -9.74 -6.61
N LEU A 275 -11.91 -8.48 -6.19
CA LEU A 275 -12.79 -7.38 -6.61
C LEU A 275 -12.27 -6.64 -7.86
N ARG A 276 -11.24 -7.14 -8.57
CA ARG A 276 -10.63 -6.48 -9.74
C ARG A 276 -10.13 -5.04 -9.50
N LEU A 277 -9.97 -4.64 -8.23
CA LEU A 277 -9.42 -3.34 -7.81
C LEU A 277 -7.89 -3.31 -7.83
N GLY A 278 -7.26 -4.49 -7.86
CA GLY A 278 -5.81 -4.66 -7.97
C GLY A 278 -5.04 -4.00 -6.82
N ILE A 279 -3.92 -3.36 -7.17
CA ILE A 279 -3.02 -2.72 -6.21
C ILE A 279 -3.61 -1.44 -5.59
N TYR A 280 -4.62 -0.82 -6.22
CA TYR A 280 -5.19 0.45 -5.76
C TYR A 280 -5.70 0.38 -4.33
N LEU A 281 -6.33 -0.75 -3.98
CA LEU A 281 -6.87 -0.98 -2.66
C LEU A 281 -5.78 -1.06 -1.59
N LEU A 282 -4.66 -1.73 -1.90
CA LEU A 282 -3.51 -1.81 -1.02
C LEU A 282 -2.85 -0.44 -0.82
N ILE A 283 -2.70 0.34 -1.89
CA ILE A 283 -2.08 1.67 -1.81
C ILE A 283 -2.96 2.63 -1.02
N LEU A 284 -4.27 2.61 -1.29
CA LEU A 284 -5.23 3.39 -0.51
C LEU A 284 -5.21 2.97 0.96
N PHE A 285 -5.17 1.66 1.24
CA PHE A 285 -5.04 1.13 2.60
C PHE A 285 -3.77 1.64 3.30
N HIS A 286 -2.62 1.61 2.63
CA HIS A 286 -1.36 2.13 3.15
C HIS A 286 -1.47 3.60 3.58
N VAL A 287 -1.99 4.46 2.70
CA VAL A 287 -2.10 5.90 2.96
C VAL A 287 -3.05 6.18 4.13
N VAL A 288 -4.21 5.51 4.14
CA VAL A 288 -5.18 5.63 5.23
C VAL A 288 -4.60 5.09 6.53
N GLY A 289 -3.88 3.96 6.48
CA GLY A 289 -3.14 3.37 7.58
C GLY A 289 -2.17 4.35 8.23
N TRP A 290 -1.35 4.98 7.41
CA TRP A 290 -0.41 6.00 7.86
C TRP A 290 -1.10 7.24 8.45
N TYR A 291 -2.20 7.69 7.83
CA TYR A 291 -2.99 8.82 8.33
C TYR A 291 -3.60 8.52 9.71
N VAL A 292 -4.22 7.35 9.87
CA VAL A 292 -4.83 6.89 11.13
C VAL A 292 -3.77 6.74 12.21
N PHE A 293 -2.66 6.08 11.90
CA PHE A 293 -1.52 5.93 12.82
C PHE A 293 -0.95 7.29 13.26
N THR A 294 -0.74 8.21 12.32
CA THR A 294 -0.18 9.53 12.63
C THR A 294 -1.15 10.34 13.49
N CYS A 295 -2.45 10.31 13.18
CA CYS A 295 -3.48 10.91 14.02
C CYS A 295 -3.47 10.33 15.45
N TYR A 296 -3.33 9.01 15.58
CA TYR A 296 -3.21 8.34 16.87
C TYR A 296 -2.00 8.85 17.66
N LYS A 297 -0.80 8.85 17.06
CA LYS A 297 0.44 9.31 17.73
C LYS A 297 0.39 10.79 18.10
N LEU A 298 -0.19 11.64 17.27
CA LEU A 298 -0.36 13.07 17.58
C LEU A 298 -1.35 13.28 18.73
N LYS A 299 -2.42 12.48 18.78
CA LYS A 299 -3.38 12.53 19.89
C LYS A 299 -2.74 12.08 21.21
N GLU A 300 -1.95 11.01 21.18
CA GLU A 300 -1.26 10.45 22.35
C GLU A 300 -0.26 11.44 22.96
N ARG A 301 0.45 12.21 22.12
CA ARG A 301 1.40 13.25 22.57
C ARG A 301 0.74 14.43 23.29
N GLY A 302 -0.59 14.58 23.19
CA GLY A 302 -1.32 15.74 23.70
C GLY A 302 -1.17 16.98 22.80
N GLN A 303 -1.78 18.10 23.21
CA GLN A 303 -1.64 19.36 22.50
C GLN A 303 -0.25 19.94 22.79
N ALA A 304 0.59 20.05 21.75
CA ALA A 304 1.83 20.80 21.84
C ALA A 304 1.54 22.28 22.15
N SER A 305 2.46 22.94 22.87
CA SER A 305 2.47 24.41 23.02
C SER A 305 2.30 25.11 21.67
N PRO A 306 1.78 26.36 21.63
CA PRO A 306 1.57 27.09 20.39
C PRO A 306 2.81 27.00 19.51
N ALA A 307 2.67 26.38 18.34
CA ALA A 307 3.80 26.19 17.44
C ALA A 307 4.29 27.56 16.95
N ALA A 308 5.61 27.73 16.90
CA ALA A 308 6.21 28.98 16.45
C ALA A 308 5.91 29.31 14.98
N ASP A 309 5.61 28.29 14.16
CA ASP A 309 5.31 28.42 12.74
C ASP A 309 4.27 27.39 12.26
N TRP A 310 3.64 27.68 11.12
CA TRP A 310 2.58 26.85 10.52
C TRP A 310 3.05 25.43 10.16
N LEU A 311 4.29 25.26 9.69
CA LEU A 311 4.78 23.96 9.28
C LEU A 311 5.08 23.06 10.49
N THR A 312 5.61 23.65 11.56
CA THR A 312 5.74 22.99 12.84
C THR A 312 4.37 22.62 13.40
N TRP A 313 3.38 23.53 13.33
CA TRP A 313 2.00 23.27 13.77
C TRP A 313 1.39 22.05 13.05
N THR A 314 1.48 21.99 11.72
CA THR A 314 0.93 20.87 10.94
C THR A 314 1.60 19.54 11.23
N ARG A 315 2.85 19.52 11.71
CA ARG A 315 3.58 18.29 12.05
C ARG A 315 3.41 17.85 13.50
N THR A 316 3.21 18.76 14.44
CA THR A 316 3.19 18.45 15.88
C THR A 316 1.79 18.49 16.50
N ASN A 317 0.80 19.06 15.82
CA ASN A 317 -0.57 19.18 16.30
C ASN A 317 -1.55 18.34 15.46
N LEU A 318 -2.46 17.63 16.11
CA LEU A 318 -3.49 16.82 15.43
C LEU A 318 -4.39 17.65 14.51
N SER A 319 -4.83 18.83 14.95
CA SER A 319 -5.67 19.71 14.12
C SER A 319 -4.88 20.20 12.92
N GLY A 320 -3.64 20.63 13.12
CA GLY A 320 -2.79 21.10 12.03
C GLY A 320 -2.52 20.02 10.99
N PHE A 321 -2.21 18.80 11.43
CA PHE A 321 -2.02 17.66 10.55
C PHE A 321 -3.25 17.34 9.71
N ARG A 322 -4.45 17.36 10.32
CA ARG A 322 -5.72 17.13 9.64
C ARG A 322 -6.06 18.25 8.66
N THR A 323 -5.87 19.51 9.06
CA THR A 323 -6.08 20.66 8.18
C THR A 323 -5.19 20.58 6.95
N LEU A 324 -3.91 20.23 7.10
CA LEU A 324 -3.00 20.04 5.97
C LEU A 324 -3.45 18.91 5.06
N HIS A 325 -3.79 17.74 5.63
CA HIS A 325 -4.22 16.58 4.84
C HIS A 325 -5.51 16.84 4.06
N VAL A 326 -6.57 17.23 4.76
CA VAL A 326 -7.88 17.46 4.15
C VAL A 326 -7.80 18.63 3.18
N GLY A 327 -7.09 19.70 3.55
CA GLY A 327 -6.87 20.86 2.67
C GLY A 327 -6.18 20.47 1.37
N LEU A 328 -5.14 19.61 1.42
CA LEU A 328 -4.48 19.12 0.22
C LEU A 328 -5.38 18.19 -0.60
N VAL A 329 -6.13 17.27 0.01
CA VAL A 329 -7.10 16.43 -0.71
C VAL A 329 -8.11 17.29 -1.46
N VAL A 330 -8.71 18.29 -0.80
CA VAL A 330 -9.67 19.22 -1.41
C VAL A 330 -9.00 20.02 -2.54
N ALA A 331 -7.78 20.51 -2.33
CA ALA A 331 -7.03 21.24 -3.35
C ALA A 331 -6.74 20.35 -4.59
N PHE A 332 -6.30 19.10 -4.39
CA PHE A 332 -6.05 18.17 -5.50
C PHE A 332 -7.33 17.79 -6.25
N ILE A 333 -8.46 17.62 -5.55
CA ILE A 333 -9.77 17.40 -6.20
C ILE A 333 -10.15 18.63 -7.04
N ALA A 334 -10.01 19.84 -6.50
CA ALA A 334 -10.31 21.07 -7.23
C ALA A 334 -9.41 21.24 -8.46
N VAL A 335 -8.10 20.99 -8.32
CA VAL A 335 -7.15 21.01 -9.44
C VAL A 335 -7.50 19.95 -10.48
N GLY A 336 -7.86 18.74 -10.05
CA GLY A 336 -8.32 17.66 -10.92
C GLY A 336 -9.58 18.04 -11.69
N ALA A 337 -10.57 18.65 -11.01
CA ALA A 337 -11.79 19.13 -11.65
C ALA A 337 -11.50 20.24 -12.67
N VAL A 338 -10.67 21.23 -12.33
CA VAL A 338 -10.25 22.29 -13.27
C VAL A 338 -9.49 21.70 -14.46
N TRP A 339 -8.64 20.71 -14.24
CA TRP A 339 -7.91 20.03 -15.31
C TRP A 339 -8.86 19.26 -16.24
N THR A 340 -9.78 18.46 -15.69
CA THR A 340 -10.73 17.67 -16.48
C THR A 340 -11.72 18.56 -17.24
N TYR A 341 -12.36 19.53 -16.57
CA TYR A 341 -13.46 20.31 -17.15
C TYR A 341 -13.01 21.64 -17.79
N GLY A 342 -11.91 22.22 -17.32
CA GLY A 342 -11.39 23.49 -17.84
C GLY A 342 -10.35 23.33 -18.95
N PHE A 343 -9.64 22.19 -18.98
CA PHE A 343 -8.57 21.93 -19.96
C PHE A 343 -8.79 20.64 -20.77
N GLU A 344 -9.97 20.01 -20.66
CA GLU A 344 -10.32 18.77 -21.38
C GLU A 344 -9.30 17.62 -21.15
N GLY A 345 -8.64 17.60 -19.99
CA GLY A 345 -7.59 16.63 -19.69
C GLY A 345 -6.25 16.88 -20.40
N HIS A 346 -6.10 17.98 -21.15
CA HIS A 346 -4.86 18.37 -21.81
C HIS A 346 -4.00 19.29 -20.92
N GLY A 347 -2.70 19.41 -21.24
CA GLY A 347 -1.77 20.32 -20.56
C GLY A 347 -0.91 19.70 -19.44
N PRO A 348 0.10 20.42 -18.92
CA PRO A 348 1.24 19.85 -18.17
C PRO A 348 0.88 19.04 -16.91
N LEU A 349 -0.31 19.24 -16.33
CA LEU A 349 -0.80 18.48 -15.18
C LEU A 349 -1.15 17.02 -15.51
N TRP A 350 -1.32 16.68 -16.79
CA TRP A 350 -1.63 15.31 -17.21
C TRP A 350 -0.58 14.32 -16.71
N TYR A 351 0.69 14.68 -16.75
CA TYR A 351 1.78 13.82 -16.27
C TYR A 351 1.80 13.61 -14.75
N VAL A 352 1.15 14.47 -13.96
CA VAL A 352 1.14 14.36 -12.50
C VAL A 352 -0.07 13.58 -12.02
N LEU A 353 -1.22 13.82 -12.64
CA LEU A 353 -2.51 13.26 -12.23
C LEU A 353 -2.92 11.99 -13.01
N ALA A 354 -2.19 11.65 -14.07
CA ALA A 354 -2.52 10.49 -14.89
C ALA A 354 -2.39 9.15 -14.12
N PRO A 355 -3.24 8.16 -14.48
CA PRO A 355 -3.10 6.77 -14.04
C PRO A 355 -1.67 6.23 -14.04
N GLY A 356 -1.01 6.36 -15.18
CA GLY A 356 0.34 5.81 -15.37
C GLY A 356 1.39 6.50 -14.51
N ALA A 357 1.22 7.79 -14.20
CA ALA A 357 2.13 8.55 -13.36
C ALA A 357 2.21 8.01 -11.93
N PHE A 358 1.11 7.42 -11.45
CA PHE A 358 0.94 7.02 -10.07
C PHE A 358 1.93 5.95 -9.61
N LEU A 359 2.28 5.01 -10.50
CA LEU A 359 3.26 3.98 -10.18
C LEU A 359 4.67 4.56 -10.05
N TYR A 360 5.01 5.60 -10.82
CA TYR A 360 6.29 6.32 -10.67
C TYR A 360 6.36 7.09 -9.35
N TRP A 361 5.25 7.73 -8.95
CA TRP A 361 5.15 8.36 -7.63
C TRP A 361 5.32 7.33 -6.51
N THR A 362 4.69 6.17 -6.66
CA THR A 362 4.78 5.05 -5.72
C THR A 362 6.21 4.54 -5.58
N ILE A 363 6.90 4.26 -6.70
CA ILE A 363 8.31 3.83 -6.70
C ILE A 363 9.15 4.86 -5.95
N THR A 364 9.05 6.13 -6.34
CA THR A 364 9.86 7.21 -5.76
C THR A 364 9.59 7.36 -4.25
N HIS A 365 8.33 7.35 -3.85
CA HIS A 365 7.92 7.41 -2.44
C HIS A 365 8.55 6.28 -1.62
N ILE A 366 8.39 5.03 -2.07
CA ILE A 366 8.94 3.88 -1.37
C ILE A 366 10.47 3.98 -1.30
N THR A 367 11.14 4.34 -2.40
CA THR A 367 12.61 4.42 -2.40
C THR A 367 13.11 5.43 -1.37
N VAL A 368 12.48 6.59 -1.28
CA VAL A 368 12.84 7.62 -0.30
C VAL A 368 12.49 7.20 1.13
N SER A 369 11.50 6.33 1.33
CA SER A 369 11.15 5.78 2.65
C SER A 369 12.26 4.90 3.27
N PHE A 370 13.24 4.45 2.47
CA PHE A 370 14.42 3.72 2.94
C PHE A 370 15.51 4.59 3.54
N LEU A 371 15.27 5.90 3.70
CA LEU A 371 16.19 6.78 4.43
C LEU A 371 16.56 6.15 5.79
N PRO A 372 17.87 5.97 6.09
CA PRO A 372 18.28 5.37 7.35
C PRO A 372 17.71 6.18 8.51
N ARG A 373 17.25 5.55 9.59
CA ARG A 373 16.63 6.28 10.71
C ARG A 373 17.63 6.87 11.69
#